data_AF-A0A1N6RS54-F1
#
_entry.id   AF-A0A1N6RS54-F1
#
_cell.length_a   1.000
_cell.length_b   1.000
_cell.length_c   1.000
_cell.angle_alpha   90.00
_cell.angle_beta   90.00
_cell.angle_gamma   90.00
#
_symmetry.space_group_name_H-M   'P 1'
#
loop_
_entity.id
_entity.type
_entity.pdbx_description
1 polymer ?
#
loop_
_entity_poly.entity_id
_entity_poly.type
_entity_poly.pdbx_seq_one_letter_code
_entity_poly.pdbx_strand_id
1 'polypeptide(L)' 'METLRNSREILRRLAAEGWEEVSVRGSHHKFRKEGRVVIVPHPKKDLPIGTARSIARMAGWLEDKE' A
#
# COMPACT_ATOMS: atom_id res chain seq x y z
N MET A 1 -15.21 5.02 7.95
CA MET A 1 -13.95 4.36 7.54
C MET A 1 -13.55 4.87 6.17
N GLU A 2 -12.71 5.90 6.11
CA GLU A 2 -12.11 6.35 4.85
C GLU A 2 -10.95 5.41 4.50
N THR A 3 -11.21 4.47 3.59
CA THR A 3 -10.14 3.67 2.99
C THR A 3 -9.40 4.56 2.00
N LEU A 4 -8.10 4.78 2.21
CA LEU A 4 -7.24 5.50 1.26
C LEU A 4 -7.21 4.72 -0.07
N ARG A 5 -7.94 5.20 -1.09
CA ARG A 5 -8.00 4.57 -2.43
C ARG A 5 -6.97 5.13 -3.40
N ASN A 6 -6.36 6.27 -3.08
CA ASN A 6 -5.34 6.89 -3.90
C ASN A 6 -3.99 6.19 -3.72
N SER A 7 -3.46 5.59 -4.80
CA SER A 7 -2.11 5.00 -4.77
C SER A 7 -1.05 6.00 -4.27
N ARG A 8 -1.16 7.29 -4.63
CA ARG A 8 -0.25 8.35 -4.19
C ARG A 8 -0.22 8.55 -2.66
N GLU A 9 -1.38 8.49 -2.00
CA GLU A 9 -1.45 8.62 -0.55
C GLU A 9 -0.89 7.38 0.15
N ILE A 10 -1.19 6.20 -0.40
CA ILE A 10 -0.61 4.94 0.07
C ILE A 10 0.92 5.00 -0.04
N LEU A 11 1.46 5.38 -1.19
CA LEU A 11 2.91 5.53 -1.42
C LEU A 11 3.54 6.50 -0.42
N ARG A 12 2.90 7.66 -0.19
CA ARG A 12 3.40 8.67 0.76
C ARG A 12 3.42 8.13 2.19
N ARG A 13 2.38 7.40 2.59
CA ARG A 13 2.30 6.80 3.93
C ARG A 13 3.29 5.65 4.10
N LEU A 14 3.43 4.78 3.09
CA LEU A 14 4.45 3.72 3.08
C LEU A 14 5.85 4.32 3.21
N ALA A 15 6.19 5.35 2.43
CA ALA A 15 7.47 6.03 2.54
C ALA A 15 7.69 6.64 3.94
N ALA A 16 6.66 7.29 4.50
CA ALA A 16 6.74 7.86 5.86
C ALA A 16 6.90 6.80 6.96
N GLU A 17 6.39 5.60 6.75
CA GLU A 17 6.56 4.46 7.66
C GLU A 17 7.89 3.72 7.48
N GLY A 18 8.73 4.13 6.53
CA GLY A 18 10.02 3.49 6.26
C GLY A 18 9.92 2.22 5.41
N TRP A 19 8.91 2.12 4.55
CA TRP A 19 8.88 1.06 3.54
C TRP A 19 9.86 1.36 2.42
N GLU A 20 10.74 0.40 2.13
CA GLU A 20 11.70 0.50 1.04
C GLU A 20 11.15 -0.09 -0.25
N GLU A 21 11.22 0.67 -1.35
CA GLU A 21 10.91 0.15 -2.68
C GLU A 21 12.02 -0.79 -3.14
N VAL A 22 11.71 -2.09 -3.23
CA VAL A 22 12.69 -3.12 -3.62
C VAL A 22 12.76 -3.35 -5.12
N SER A 23 11.64 -3.16 -5.82
CA SER A 23 11.56 -3.36 -7.28
C SER A 23 10.27 -2.79 -7.83
N VAL A 24 10.34 -2.31 -9.07
CA VAL A 24 9.17 -1.87 -9.82
C VAL A 24 9.09 -2.69 -11.09
N ARG A 25 7.93 -3.29 -11.37
CA ARG A 25 7.65 -3.96 -12.64
C ARG A 25 6.43 -3.33 -13.28
N GLY A 26 6.67 -2.47 -14.27
CA GLY A 26 5.63 -1.72 -14.96
C GLY A 26 4.82 -0.91 -13.97
N SER A 27 3.54 -1.28 -13.79
CA SER A 27 2.65 -0.58 -12.86
C SER A 27 2.60 -1.18 -11.45
N HIS A 28 3.48 -2.12 -11.09
CA HIS A 28 3.51 -2.74 -9.76
C HIS A 28 4.77 -2.35 -9.01
N HIS A 29 4.62 -1.49 -8.00
CA HIS A 29 5.69 -1.09 -7.10
C HIS A 29 5.73 -2.02 -5.90
N LYS A 30 6.87 -2.66 -5.67
CA LYS A 30 7.07 -3.62 -4.59
C LYS A 30 7.80 -2.92 -3.46
N PHE A 31 7.18 -2.90 -2.30
CA PHE A 31 7.70 -2.36 -1.06
C PHE A 31 8.02 -3.47 -0.06
N ARG A 32 9.10 -3.33 0.68
CA ARG A 32 9.51 -4.25 1.75
C ARG A 32 9.77 -3.47 3.03
N LYS A 33 9.31 -4.02 4.16
CA LYS A 33 9.62 -3.50 5.49
C LYS A 33 9.65 -4.65 6.48
N GLU A 34 10.76 -4.83 7.20
CA GLU A 34 10.90 -5.80 8.31
C GLU A 34 10.34 -7.20 8.01
N GLY A 35 10.58 -7.71 6.79
CA GLY A 35 10.11 -9.04 6.35
C GLY A 35 8.69 -9.06 5.76
N ARG A 36 7.93 -7.96 5.83
CA ARG A 36 6.66 -7.78 5.11
C ARG A 36 6.90 -7.24 3.71
N VAL A 37 6.11 -7.69 2.76
CA VAL A 37 6.16 -7.26 1.36
C VAL A 37 4.78 -6.81 0.92
N VAL A 38 4.69 -5.61 0.35
CA VAL A 38 3.46 -5.00 -0.17
C VAL A 38 3.66 -4.64 -1.62
N ILE A 39 2.64 -4.89 -2.44
CA ILE A 39 2.67 -4.52 -3.86
C ILE A 39 1.58 -3.48 -4.09
N VAL A 40 1.99 -2.30 -4.54
CA VAL A 40 1.09 -1.18 -4.84
C VAL A 40 1.00 -1.00 -6.36
N PRO A 41 -0.21 -1.12 -6.94
CA PRO A 41 -0.40 -0.78 -8.35
C PRO A 41 -0.38 0.74 -8.54
N HIS A 42 0.61 1.27 -9.26
CA HIS A 42 0.73 2.67 -9.63
C HIS A 42 1.13 2.78 -11.11
N PRO A 43 0.56 3.69 -11.93
CA PRO A 43 -0.26 4.86 -11.58
C PRO A 43 -1.78 4.62 -11.70
N LYS A 44 -2.40 4.01 -10.68
CA LYS A 44 -3.87 3.96 -10.56
C LYS A 44 -4.35 5.00 -9.55
N LYS A 45 -5.22 5.91 -10.00
CA LYS A 45 -5.81 6.95 -9.15
C LYS A 45 -6.88 6.38 -8.22
N ASP A 46 -7.65 5.42 -8.71
CA ASP A 46 -8.65 4.69 -7.93
C ASP A 46 -8.25 3.21 -7.83
N LEU A 47 -7.77 2.81 -6.66
CA LEU A 47 -7.56 1.39 -6.36
C LEU A 47 -8.90 0.80 -5.91
N PRO A 48 -9.27 -0.40 -6.42
CA PRO A 48 -10.47 -1.06 -5.94
C PRO A 48 -10.36 -1.30 -4.44
N ILE A 49 -11.46 -1.14 -3.73
CA ILE A 49 -11.49 -1.14 -2.27
C ILE A 49 -10.87 -2.41 -1.66
N GLY A 50 -11.01 -3.56 -2.34
CA GLY A 50 -10.36 -4.82 -1.94
C GLY A 50 -8.84 -4.73 -1.97
N THR A 51 -8.27 -4.11 -2.99
CA THR A 51 -6.82 -3.90 -3.11
C THR A 51 -6.32 -2.89 -2.09
N ALA A 52 -6.99 -1.75 -1.95
CA ALA A 52 -6.64 -0.75 -0.94
C ALA A 52 -6.69 -1.34 0.49
N ARG A 53 -7.73 -2.12 0.80
CA ARG A 53 -7.89 -2.81 2.08
C ARG A 53 -6.82 -3.87 2.29
N SER A 54 -6.48 -4.64 1.26
CA SER A 54 -5.42 -5.66 1.33
C SER A 54 -4.05 -5.03 1.58
N ILE A 55 -3.73 -3.93 0.88
CA ILE A 55 -2.51 -3.14 1.10
C ILE A 55 -2.47 -2.60 2.53
N ALA A 56 -3.55 -1.96 2.98
CA ALA A 56 -3.64 -1.42 4.33
C ALA A 56 -3.50 -2.52 5.41
N ARG A 57 -4.07 -3.71 5.20
CA ARG A 57 -3.91 -4.85 6.11
C ARG A 57 -2.47 -5.36 6.15
N MET A 58 -1.82 -5.51 4.99
CA MET A 58 -0.41 -5.91 4.92
C MET A 58 0.52 -4.84 5.51
N ALA A 59 0.18 -3.58 5.32
CA ALA A 59 0.89 -2.44 5.88
C ALA A 59 0.65 -2.28 7.40
N GLY A 60 -0.40 -2.91 7.94
CA GLY A 60 -0.79 -2.78 9.35
C GLY A 60 -1.62 -1.54 9.67
N TRP A 61 -2.20 -0.87 8.66
CA TRP A 61 -3.04 0.33 8.84
C TRP A 61 -4.50 0.02 9.18
N LEU A 62 -4.92 -1.23 8.94
CA LEU A 62 -6.25 -1.69 9.28
C LEU A 62 -6.17 -2.49 10.57
N GLU A 63 -6.42 -1.79 11.68
CA GLU A 63 -6.85 -2.40 12.91
C GLU A 63 -8.31 -2.81 12.71
N ASP A 64 -8.55 -4.11 12.66
CA ASP A 64 -9.90 -4.67 12.75
C ASP A 64 -10.37 -4.41 14.18
N LYS A 65 -10.88 -3.20 14.45
CA LYS A 65 -11.72 -2.98 15.62
C LYS A 65 -13.09 -3.54 15.28
N GLU A 66 -13.31 -4.75 15.81
CA GLU A 66 -14.59 -5.44 15.97
C GLU A 66 -15.69 -4.53 16.53
#